data_AF-A0A1I2A5E0-F1
#
_entry.id   AF-A0A1I2A5E0-F1
#
_cell.length_a   1.000
_cell.length_b   1.000
_cell.length_c   1.000
_cell.angle_alpha   90.00
_cell.angle_beta   90.00
_cell.angle_gamma   90.00
#
_symmetry.space_group_name_H-M   'P 1'
#
loop_
_entity.id
_entity.type
_entity.pdbx_description
1 polymer ?
#
loop_
_entity_poly.entity_id
_entity_poly.type
_entity_poly.pdbx_seq_one_letter_code
_entity_poly.pdbx_strand_id
1 'polypeptide(L)'
;MVGTNFLNAKAVLGEEKLQGIADVSGEGVSTNLEKVLALEPDLIIVPNFLDAAEFEELSKIAPTVVIDYSGDIFSRLRSLSEIVGKPEQAYTRLAAG
;
A
#
# COMPACT_ATOMS: atom_id res chain seq x y z
N MET A 1 1.27 -10.28 8.10
CA MET A 1 2.51 -9.45 8.09
C MET A 1 2.30 -8.33 7.09
N VAL A 2 2.88 -7.13 7.27
CA VAL A 2 2.69 -6.01 6.31
C VAL A 2 3.94 -5.86 5.46
N GLY A 3 3.76 -5.67 4.14
CA GLY A 3 4.84 -5.41 3.20
C GLY A 3 4.70 -4.05 2.52
N THR A 4 5.82 -3.46 2.10
CA THR A 4 5.83 -2.26 1.26
C THR A 4 7.05 -2.23 0.36
N ASN A 5 6.99 -1.45 -0.73
CA ASN A 5 8.16 -1.19 -1.57
C ASN A 5 9.07 -0.19 -0.85
N PHE A 6 10.22 -0.67 -0.35
CA PHE A 6 11.16 0.14 0.40
C PHE A 6 11.83 1.23 -0.42
N LEU A 7 11.99 1.06 -1.74
CA LEU A 7 12.56 2.12 -2.59
C LEU A 7 11.71 3.39 -2.52
N ASN A 8 10.38 3.24 -2.60
CA ASN A 8 9.47 4.37 -2.42
C ASN A 8 9.36 4.81 -0.96
N ALA A 9 9.30 3.87 -0.02
CA ALA A 9 9.07 4.18 1.39
C ALA A 9 10.25 4.92 2.02
N LYS A 10 11.51 4.54 1.72
CA LYS A 10 12.72 5.19 2.24
C LYS A 10 12.91 6.61 1.73
N ALA A 11 12.28 6.98 0.61
CA ALA A 11 12.32 8.35 0.11
C ALA A 11 11.55 9.33 1.02
N VAL A 12 10.64 8.82 1.87
CA VAL A 12 9.72 9.64 2.68
C VAL A 12 9.76 9.28 4.17
N LEU A 13 10.12 8.05 4.52
CA LEU A 13 10.13 7.52 5.88
C LEU A 13 11.56 7.22 6.33
N GLY A 14 11.86 7.54 7.60
CA GLY A 14 13.07 7.08 8.26
C GLY A 14 13.05 5.56 8.50
N GLU A 15 14.23 4.94 8.58
CA GLU A 15 14.38 3.49 8.75
C GLU A 15 13.70 2.96 10.02
N GLU A 16 13.56 3.78 11.05
CA GLU A 16 12.85 3.44 12.28
C GLU A 16 11.38 3.10 12.04
N LYS A 17 10.75 3.73 11.04
CA LYS A 17 9.33 3.51 10.70
C LYS A 17 9.12 2.27 9.82
N LEU A 18 10.19 1.66 9.32
CA LEU A 18 10.14 0.46 8.49
C LEU A 18 10.39 -0.83 9.29
N GLN A 19 10.68 -0.72 10.58
CA GLN A 19 10.86 -1.89 11.45
C GLN A 19 9.59 -2.75 11.48
N GLY A 20 9.75 -4.06 11.21
CA GLY A 20 8.64 -5.00 11.16
C GLY A 20 7.81 -4.96 9.88
N ILE A 21 8.20 -4.16 8.89
CA ILE A 21 7.61 -4.15 7.55
C ILE A 21 8.52 -4.97 6.61
N ALA A 22 7.94 -5.87 5.83
CA ALA A 22 8.67 -6.63 4.83
C ALA A 22 8.92 -5.79 3.56
N ASP A 23 10.11 -5.91 3.00
CA ASP A 23 10.45 -5.26 1.73
C ASP A 23 10.00 -6.10 0.53
N VAL A 24 9.03 -5.61 -0.24
CA VAL A 24 8.54 -6.26 -1.46
C VAL A 24 9.09 -5.63 -2.75
N SER A 25 10.15 -4.83 -2.66
CA SER A 25 10.76 -4.20 -3.84
C SER A 25 11.32 -5.24 -4.82
N GLY A 26 11.04 -5.02 -6.10
CA GLY A 26 11.65 -5.69 -7.26
C GLY A 26 12.79 -4.87 -7.87
N GLU A 27 13.05 -5.10 -9.15
CA GLU A 27 14.03 -4.31 -9.90
C GLU A 27 13.46 -2.92 -10.21
N GLY A 28 14.20 -1.86 -9.89
CA GLY A 28 13.73 -0.49 -10.05
C GLY A 28 12.47 -0.22 -9.21
N VAL A 29 11.45 0.40 -9.80
CA VAL A 29 10.20 0.74 -9.10
C VAL A 29 9.16 -0.39 -9.08
N SER A 30 9.48 -1.55 -9.65
CA SER A 30 8.56 -2.69 -9.76
C SER A 30 8.35 -3.41 -8.42
N THR A 31 7.24 -4.13 -8.31
CA THR A 31 6.96 -5.04 -7.19
C THR A 31 7.54 -6.42 -7.46
N ASN A 32 8.16 -7.06 -6.47
CA ASN A 32 8.57 -8.46 -6.57
C ASN A 32 7.41 -9.38 -6.17
N LEU A 33 6.81 -10.06 -7.14
CA LEU A 33 5.64 -10.92 -6.92
C LEU A 33 5.93 -12.13 -6.02
N GLU A 34 7.11 -12.74 -6.10
CA GLU A 34 7.46 -13.89 -5.25
C GLU A 34 7.51 -13.47 -3.78
N LYS A 35 8.07 -12.29 -3.50
CA LYS A 35 8.08 -11.73 -2.15
C LYS A 35 6.67 -11.41 -1.67
N VAL A 36 5.82 -10.83 -2.51
CA VAL A 36 4.41 -10.57 -2.15
C VAL A 36 3.68 -11.88 -1.85
N LEU A 37 3.85 -12.90 -2.70
CA LEU A 37 3.24 -14.21 -2.50
C LEU A 37 3.69 -14.86 -1.19
N ALA A 38 4.98 -14.77 -0.85
CA ALA A 38 5.53 -15.30 0.40
C ALA A 38 4.99 -14.61 1.68
N LEU A 39 4.37 -13.42 1.54
CA LEU A 39 3.71 -12.75 2.67
C LEU A 39 2.30 -13.25 2.95
N GLU A 40 1.72 -14.04 2.05
CA GLU A 40 0.33 -14.52 2.11
C GLU A 40 -0.65 -13.38 2.45
N PRO A 41 -0.71 -12.30 1.64
CA PRO A 41 -1.54 -11.15 1.95
C PRO A 41 -3.03 -11.50 1.87
N ASP A 42 -3.83 -10.91 2.75
CA ASP A 42 -5.29 -10.94 2.72
C ASP A 42 -5.89 -9.76 1.93
N LEU A 43 -5.09 -8.72 1.68
CA LEU A 43 -5.44 -7.53 0.91
C LEU A 43 -4.17 -6.88 0.33
N ILE A 44 -4.26 -6.43 -0.93
CA ILE A 44 -3.23 -5.63 -1.60
C ILE A 44 -3.85 -4.29 -1.99
N ILE A 45 -3.13 -3.19 -1.70
CA ILE A 45 -3.56 -1.82 -2.03
C ILE A 45 -2.56 -1.22 -3.00
N VAL A 46 -3.03 -0.78 -4.18
CA VAL A 46 -2.18 -0.26 -5.26
C VAL A 46 -2.66 1.11 -5.75
N PRO A 47 -1.78 1.97 -6.29
CA PRO A 47 -2.19 3.24 -6.87
C PRO A 47 -2.88 3.06 -8.23
N ASN A 48 -3.72 4.03 -8.61
CA ASN A 48 -4.44 4.07 -9.90
C ASN A 48 -3.57 4.24 -11.15
N PHE A 49 -2.27 4.44 -10.99
CA PHE A 49 -1.30 4.50 -12.09
C PHE A 49 -0.43 3.24 -12.21
N LEU A 50 -0.71 2.19 -11.43
CA LEU A 50 -0.03 0.90 -11.57
C LEU A 50 -0.29 0.32 -12.97
N ASP A 51 0.73 -0.34 -13.53
CA ASP A 51 0.57 -1.04 -14.80
C ASP A 51 -0.52 -2.13 -14.71
N ALA A 52 -1.31 -2.27 -15.78
CA ALA A 52 -2.44 -3.20 -15.80
C ALA A 52 -2.00 -4.66 -15.70
N ALA A 53 -0.86 -5.03 -16.29
CA ALA A 53 -0.33 -6.40 -16.19
C ALA A 53 0.11 -6.70 -14.76
N GLU A 54 0.77 -5.75 -14.09
CA GLU A 54 1.17 -5.88 -12.69
C GLU A 54 -0.06 -5.99 -11.77
N PHE A 55 -1.12 -5.22 -12.03
CA PHE A 55 -2.39 -5.34 -11.32
C PHE A 55 -3.02 -6.74 -11.48
N GLU A 56 -3.05 -7.28 -12.69
CA GLU A 56 -3.59 -8.64 -12.94
C GLU A 56 -2.80 -9.72 -12.20
N GLU A 57 -1.48 -9.57 -12.11
CA GLU A 57 -0.63 -10.52 -11.39
C GLU A 57 -0.84 -10.46 -9.88
N LEU A 58 -0.90 -9.25 -9.31
CA LEU A 58 -1.20 -9.06 -7.88
C LEU A 58 -2.61 -9.55 -7.51
N SER A 59 -3.59 -9.35 -8.40
CA SER A 59 -4.97 -9.80 -8.21
C SER A 59 -5.11 -11.33 -8.16
N LYS A 60 -4.15 -12.09 -8.69
CA LYS A 60 -4.10 -13.55 -8.55
C LYS A 60 -3.59 -13.99 -7.18
N ILE A 61 -2.86 -13.12 -6.46
CA ILE A 61 -2.29 -13.41 -5.14
C ILE A 61 -3.33 -13.18 -4.05
N ALA A 62 -4.00 -12.02 -4.07
CA ALA A 62 -4.98 -11.63 -3.05
C ALA A 62 -5.95 -10.57 -3.57
N PRO A 63 -7.09 -10.33 -2.88
CA PRO A 63 -7.97 -9.21 -3.19
C PRO A 63 -7.17 -7.92 -3.32
N THR A 64 -7.23 -7.30 -4.50
CA THR A 64 -6.44 -6.11 -4.83
C THR A 64 -7.36 -4.94 -5.07
N VAL A 65 -7.13 -3.84 -4.35
CA VAL A 65 -7.92 -2.62 -4.45
C VAL A 65 -7.07 -1.48 -4.95
N VAL A 66 -7.65 -0.68 -5.85
CA VAL A 66 -7.01 0.50 -6.41
C VAL A 66 -7.41 1.71 -5.60
N ILE A 67 -6.44 2.52 -5.20
CA ILE A 67 -6.67 3.84 -4.61
C ILE A 67 -6.34 4.94 -5.61
N ASP A 68 -7.17 5.98 -5.65
CA ASP A 68 -6.85 7.18 -6.41
C ASP A 68 -5.72 7.94 -5.70
N TYR A 69 -4.52 7.86 -6.26
CA TYR A 69 -3.35 8.51 -5.69
C TYR A 69 -3.24 9.98 -6.10
N SER A 70 -4.04 10.42 -7.08
CA SER A 70 -4.08 11.80 -7.57
C SER A 70 -4.90 12.74 -6.69
N GLY A 71 -5.80 12.19 -5.87
CA GLY A 71 -6.57 12.95 -4.89
C GLY A 71 -5.73 13.54 -3.77
N ASP A 72 -6.31 14.49 -3.03
CA ASP A 72 -5.67 15.09 -1.87
C ASP A 72 -5.43 14.07 -0.74
N ILE A 73 -4.53 14.41 0.18
CA ILE A 73 -4.12 13.51 1.26
C ILE A 73 -5.29 13.10 2.18
N PHE A 74 -6.29 13.95 2.37
CA PHE A 74 -7.43 13.67 3.25
C PHE A 74 -8.43 12.74 2.59
N SER A 75 -8.70 12.95 1.30
CA SER A 75 -9.52 12.03 0.49
C SER A 75 -8.89 10.64 0.43
N ARG A 76 -7.57 10.58 0.18
CA ARG A 76 -6.81 9.31 0.21
C ARG A 76 -6.84 8.62 1.57
N LEU A 77 -6.66 9.38 2.66
CA LEU A 77 -6.69 8.82 4.01
C LEU A 77 -8.08 8.26 4.35
N ARG A 78 -9.15 8.90 3.86
CA ARG A 78 -10.53 8.39 3.99
C ARG A 78 -10.74 7.11 3.20
N SER A 79 -10.34 7.06 1.94
CA SER A 79 -10.46 5.85 1.13
C SER A 79 -9.70 4.68 1.76
N LEU A 80 -8.47 4.93 2.23
CA LEU A 80 -7.68 3.93 2.93
C LEU A 80 -8.35 3.44 4.22
N SER A 81 -8.95 4.35 5.00
CA SER A 81 -9.59 4.00 6.27
C SER A 81 -10.84 3.16 6.09
N GLU A 82 -11.61 3.40 5.03
CA GLU A 82 -12.75 2.58 4.62
C GLU A 82 -12.30 1.19 4.18
N ILE A 83 -11.25 1.10 3.35
CA ILE A 83 -10.67 -0.17 2.86
C ILE A 83 -10.18 -1.05 4.02
N VAL A 84 -9.45 -0.46 4.98
CA VAL A 84 -8.89 -1.21 6.12
C VAL A 84 -9.89 -1.38 7.28
N GLY A 85 -11.13 -0.91 7.14
CA GLY A 85 -12.18 -1.03 8.14
C GLY A 85 -11.96 -0.21 9.41
N LYS A 86 -11.20 0.91 9.34
CA LYS A 86 -10.92 1.80 10.48
C LYS A 86 -11.26 3.28 10.20
N PRO A 87 -12.49 3.61 9.74
CA PRO A 87 -12.86 4.97 9.39
C PRO A 87 -12.77 5.97 10.56
N GLU A 88 -13.18 5.57 11.76
CA GLU A 88 -13.16 6.41 12.97
C GLU A 88 -11.76 6.93 13.36
N GLN A 89 -10.73 6.08 13.19
CA GLN A 89 -9.34 6.46 13.49
C GLN A 89 -8.84 7.53 12.50
N ALA A 90 -9.24 7.42 11.24
CA ALA A 90 -8.92 8.44 10.24
C ALA A 90 -9.66 9.75 10.51
N TYR A 91 -10.97 9.73 10.80
CA TYR A 91 -11.71 10.95 11.11
C TYR A 91 -11.14 11.68 12.34
N THR A 92 -10.74 10.94 13.38
CA THR A 92 -10.06 11.52 14.54
C THR A 92 -8.75 12.21 14.15
N ARG A 93 -7.95 11.58 13.27
CA ARG A 93 -6.69 12.15 12.77
C ARG A 93 -6.90 13.37 11.88
N LEU A 94 -7.96 13.37 11.07
CA LEU A 94 -8.37 14.47 10.20
C LEU A 94 -8.88 15.68 11.00
N ALA A 95 -9.62 15.44 12.09
CA ALA A 95 -10.16 16.48 12.96
C ALA A 95 -9.12 17.11 13.90
N ALA A 96 -7.99 16.43 14.13
CA ALA A 96 -6.88 16.92 14.95
C ALA A 96 -5.82 17.71 14.15
N GLY A 97 -6.15 18.12 12.91
CA GLY A 97 -5.30 18.91 12.02
C GLY A 97 -5.27 20.38 12.37
#